data_AF-S3AA73-F1
#
_entry.id   AF-S3AA73-F1
#
_cell.length_a   1.000
_cell.length_b   1.000
_cell.length_c   1.000
_cell.angle_alpha   90.00
_cell.angle_beta   90.00
_cell.angle_gamma   90.00
#
_symmetry.space_group_name_H-M   'P 1'
#
loop_
_entity.id
_entity.type
_entity.pdbx_description
1 polymer ?
#
loop_
_entity_poly.entity_id
_entity_poly.type
_entity_poly.pdbx_seq_one_letter_code
_entity_poly.pdbx_strand_id
1 'polypeptide(L)'
;MSLAVAGRRPVLADLIARPTDRARAAALDAALVVAGAAVVAVLAQVEVPLWPVPVTGQTLAVVVVGAALGARRGAAALVTYLVAGLAGLPVFAGFTGTIAAITKPSFGFIIGFVFAAFVAGWFAERAWDRRPVLAFVGFAAASVIPFLFGVPYMAFILNTVLGKGLGIEAILAAGVTPFILGGIVKAALAALLIPAAWAGVRALERRSGR
;
A
#
# COMPACT_ATOMS: atom_id res chain seq x y z
N MET A 1 -36.91 7.35 11.32
CA MET A 1 -35.81 6.40 11.62
C MET A 1 -34.54 6.94 10.97
N SER A 2 -33.65 7.56 11.75
CA SER A 2 -32.35 8.00 11.26
C SER A 2 -31.44 6.79 11.17
N LEU A 3 -31.05 6.39 9.95
CA LEU A 3 -29.98 5.43 9.74
C LEU A 3 -28.70 6.09 10.25
N ALA A 4 -28.32 5.77 11.49
CA ALA A 4 -27.01 6.12 12.00
C ALA A 4 -25.97 5.41 11.13
N VAL A 5 -25.43 6.12 10.15
CA VAL A 5 -24.22 5.71 9.42
C VAL A 5 -23.18 5.45 10.50
N ALA A 6 -22.81 4.17 10.69
CA ALA A 6 -21.79 3.78 11.64
C ALA A 6 -20.56 4.67 11.41
N GLY A 7 -20.29 5.57 12.37
CA GLY A 7 -19.27 6.59 12.22
C GLY A 7 -17.94 5.93 11.90
N ARG A 8 -17.35 6.30 10.76
CA ARG A 8 -16.02 5.85 10.34
C ARG A 8 -15.04 6.15 11.49
N ARG A 9 -14.32 5.14 11.98
CA ARG A 9 -13.37 5.36 13.09
C ARG A 9 -12.16 6.12 12.57
N PRO A 10 -11.56 7.01 13.38
CA PRO A 10 -10.40 7.78 12.97
C PRO A 10 -9.19 6.86 12.73
N VAL A 11 -8.39 7.22 11.73
CA VAL A 11 -7.08 6.61 11.44
C VAL A 11 -5.96 7.48 12.02
N LEU A 12 -4.70 7.01 12.00
CA LEU A 12 -3.56 7.73 12.58
C LEU A 12 -3.40 9.15 12.02
N ALA A 13 -3.63 9.35 10.72
CA ALA A 13 -3.54 10.66 10.10
C ALA A 13 -4.61 11.65 10.61
N ASP A 14 -5.74 11.17 11.13
CA ASP A 14 -6.79 12.04 11.68
C ASP A 14 -6.44 12.59 13.06
N LEU A 15 -5.36 12.09 13.68
CA LEU A 15 -4.80 12.64 14.92
C LEU A 15 -4.05 13.95 14.68
N ILE A 16 -3.66 14.22 13.42
CA ILE A 16 -3.09 15.52 13.05
C ILE A 16 -4.22 16.54 13.05
N ALA A 17 -4.07 17.60 13.84
CA ALA A 17 -5.09 18.62 14.01
C ALA A 17 -5.56 19.16 12.65
N ARG A 18 -6.82 18.88 12.30
CA ARG A 18 -7.39 19.28 11.01
C ARG A 18 -7.77 20.77 11.06
N PRO A 19 -7.26 21.60 10.15
CA PRO A 19 -7.68 22.99 10.05
C PRO A 19 -9.18 23.11 9.78
N THR A 20 -9.84 24.12 10.35
CA THR A 20 -11.24 24.45 10.05
C THR A 20 -11.41 25.10 8.67
N ASP A 21 -10.38 25.80 8.22
CA ASP A 21 -10.32 26.37 6.87
C ASP A 21 -10.21 25.27 5.80
N ARG A 22 -11.06 25.36 4.78
CA ARG A 22 -11.17 24.35 3.71
C ARG A 22 -9.88 24.24 2.89
N ALA A 23 -9.23 25.36 2.58
CA ALA A 23 -8.03 25.37 1.77
C ALA A 23 -6.86 24.72 2.52
N ARG A 24 -6.68 25.05 3.80
CA ARG A 24 -5.67 24.42 4.67
C ARG A 24 -5.95 22.94 4.91
N ALA A 25 -7.22 22.54 5.06
CA ALA A 25 -7.58 21.13 5.18
C ALA A 25 -7.24 20.34 3.90
N ALA A 26 -7.54 20.90 2.73
CA ALA A 26 -7.17 20.29 1.44
C ALA A 26 -5.64 20.21 1.27
N ALA A 27 -4.91 21.26 1.67
CA ALA A 27 -3.45 21.26 1.63
C ALA A 27 -2.85 20.19 2.55
N LEU A 28 -3.40 19.98 3.74
CA LEU A 28 -3.00 18.91 4.64
C LEU A 28 -3.26 17.53 4.02
N ASP A 29 -4.44 17.30 3.47
CA ASP A 29 -4.78 16.03 2.81
C ASP A 29 -3.84 15.75 1.62
N ALA A 30 -3.50 16.77 0.82
CA ALA A 30 -2.52 16.66 -0.26
C ALA A 30 -1.10 16.35 0.25
N ALA A 31 -0.65 17.03 1.31
CA ALA A 31 0.65 16.78 1.92
C ALA A 31 0.76 15.35 2.46
N LEU A 32 -0.29 14.83 3.09
CA LEU A 32 -0.36 13.45 3.57
C LEU A 32 -0.29 12.44 2.42
N VAL A 33 -1.00 12.70 1.32
CA VAL A 33 -0.97 11.87 0.10
C VAL A 33 0.44 11.83 -0.50
N VAL A 34 1.10 12.99 -0.64
CA VAL A 34 2.48 13.08 -1.15
C VAL A 34 3.46 12.38 -0.22
N ALA A 35 3.34 12.57 1.10
CA ALA A 35 4.17 11.89 2.09
C ALA A 35 3.99 10.36 2.01
N GLY A 36 2.75 9.88 1.88
CA GLY A 36 2.47 8.46 1.67
C GLY A 36 3.13 7.92 0.41
N ALA A 37 3.05 8.64 -0.71
CA ALA A 37 3.69 8.26 -1.96
C ALA A 37 5.23 8.21 -1.82
N ALA A 38 5.82 9.18 -1.09
CA ALA A 38 7.25 9.23 -0.81
C ALA A 38 7.72 8.04 0.05
N VAL A 39 6.95 7.65 1.07
CA VAL A 39 7.25 6.45 1.88
C VAL A 39 7.28 5.20 1.00
N VAL A 40 6.30 5.05 0.10
CA VAL A 40 6.29 3.93 -0.86
C VAL A 40 7.49 3.98 -1.79
N ALA A 41 7.87 5.15 -2.29
CA ALA A 41 9.03 5.33 -3.15
C ALA A 41 10.36 4.98 -2.46
N VAL A 42 10.54 5.36 -1.20
CA VAL A 42 11.73 5.02 -0.41
C VAL A 42 11.81 3.51 -0.19
N LEU A 43 10.71 2.90 0.27
CA LEU A 43 10.67 1.45 0.51
C LEU A 43 10.72 0.64 -0.80
N ALA A 44 10.44 1.25 -1.95
CA ALA A 44 10.64 0.63 -3.26
C ALA A 44 12.09 0.32 -3.58
N GLN A 45 13.01 1.09 -3.02
CA GLN A 45 14.44 0.93 -3.29
C GLN A 45 15.06 -0.20 -2.47
N VAL A 46 14.37 -0.67 -1.43
CA VAL A 46 14.75 -1.87 -0.70
C VAL A 46 14.25 -3.07 -1.49
N GLU A 47 15.06 -3.52 -2.45
CA GLU A 47 14.73 -4.65 -3.32
C GLU A 47 15.75 -5.79 -3.25
N VAL A 48 15.24 -7.00 -3.43
CA VAL A 48 16.01 -8.16 -3.85
C VAL A 48 15.76 -8.31 -5.36
N PRO A 49 16.79 -8.06 -6.20
CA PRO A 49 16.65 -8.15 -7.64
C PRO A 49 16.27 -9.57 -8.06
N LEU A 50 15.07 -9.71 -8.63
CA LEU A 50 14.56 -10.98 -9.16
C LEU A 50 13.88 -10.69 -10.50
N TRP A 51 13.95 -11.67 -11.40
CA TRP A 51 13.25 -11.63 -12.67
C TRP A 51 12.11 -12.66 -12.66
N PRO A 52 10.91 -12.34 -13.16
CA PRO A 52 10.51 -11.12 -13.87
C PRO A 52 10.01 -9.98 -12.97
N VAL A 53 9.86 -10.22 -11.67
CA VAL A 53 9.35 -9.24 -10.71
C VAL A 53 10.28 -9.19 -9.48
N PRO A 54 10.82 -8.02 -9.11
CA PRO A 54 11.67 -7.91 -7.92
C PRO A 54 10.83 -8.02 -6.64
N VAL A 55 11.43 -8.54 -5.57
CA VAL A 55 10.83 -8.51 -4.23
C VAL A 55 11.24 -7.21 -3.55
N THR A 56 10.29 -6.34 -3.25
CA THR A 56 10.57 -5.00 -2.72
C THR A 56 9.91 -4.74 -1.38
N GLY A 57 10.35 -3.69 -0.69
CA GLY A 57 9.70 -3.13 0.50
C GLY A 57 8.37 -2.42 0.20
N GLN A 58 8.01 -2.20 -1.06
CA GLN A 58 6.79 -1.45 -1.46
C GLN A 58 5.54 -2.05 -0.86
N THR A 59 5.42 -3.37 -0.87
CA THR A 59 4.23 -4.07 -0.39
C THR A 59 3.97 -3.84 1.10
N LEU A 60 5.01 -3.64 1.91
CA LEU A 60 4.88 -3.21 3.31
C LEU A 60 4.40 -1.75 3.38
N ALA A 61 5.04 -0.86 2.61
CA ALA A 61 4.69 0.56 2.58
C ALA A 61 3.23 0.78 2.18
N VAL A 62 2.75 0.06 1.17
CA VAL A 62 1.36 0.12 0.67
C VAL A 62 0.36 -0.13 1.79
N VAL A 63 0.58 -1.19 2.58
CA VAL A 63 -0.30 -1.54 3.70
C VAL A 63 -0.21 -0.50 4.82
N VAL A 64 1.01 -0.10 5.21
CA VAL A 64 1.24 0.88 6.28
C VAL A 64 0.63 2.24 5.93
N VAL A 65 0.85 2.73 4.71
CA VAL A 65 0.30 3.99 4.20
C VAL A 65 -1.22 3.91 4.11
N GLY A 66 -1.76 2.80 3.59
CA GLY A 66 -3.20 2.56 3.57
C GLY A 66 -3.82 2.63 4.96
N ALA A 67 -3.26 1.91 5.92
CA ALA A 67 -3.73 1.87 7.30
C ALA A 67 -3.61 3.23 8.01
N ALA A 68 -2.49 3.92 7.85
CA ALA A 68 -2.24 5.20 8.52
C ALA A 68 -3.09 6.34 7.95
N LEU A 69 -3.28 6.40 6.63
CA LEU A 69 -4.00 7.47 5.95
C LEU A 69 -5.50 7.17 5.76
N GLY A 70 -5.91 5.91 5.89
CA GLY A 70 -7.27 5.45 5.58
C GLY A 70 -7.46 5.21 4.08
N ALA A 71 -8.61 4.62 3.72
CA ALA A 71 -8.85 4.02 2.42
C ALA A 71 -8.69 5.01 1.25
N ARG A 72 -9.25 6.22 1.39
CA ARG A 72 -9.24 7.22 0.30
C ARG A 72 -7.88 7.89 0.12
N ARG A 73 -7.27 8.37 1.21
CA ARG A 73 -5.95 9.03 1.16
C ARG A 73 -4.84 8.04 0.85
N GLY A 74 -4.93 6.81 1.37
CA GLY A 74 -4.04 5.72 1.00
C GLY A 74 -4.10 5.41 -0.49
N ALA A 75 -5.29 5.17 -1.05
CA ALA A 75 -5.44 4.95 -2.49
C ALA A 75 -4.91 6.14 -3.31
N ALA A 76 -5.21 7.37 -2.91
CA ALA A 76 -4.70 8.57 -3.56
C ALA A 76 -3.16 8.64 -3.53
N ALA A 77 -2.52 8.28 -2.41
CA ALA A 77 -1.05 8.20 -2.31
C ALA A 77 -0.46 7.21 -3.32
N LEU A 78 -1.11 6.06 -3.53
CA LEU A 78 -0.64 5.06 -4.48
C LEU A 78 -0.92 5.44 -5.94
N VAL A 79 -2.00 6.19 -6.21
CA VAL A 79 -2.20 6.83 -7.52
C VAL A 79 -1.12 7.88 -7.77
N THR A 80 -0.83 8.75 -6.80
CA THR A 80 0.25 9.73 -6.90
C THR A 80 1.60 9.07 -7.15
N TYR A 81 1.91 7.98 -6.43
CA TYR A 81 3.11 7.17 -6.65
C TYR A 81 3.20 6.62 -8.09
N LEU A 82 2.12 6.01 -8.57
CA LEU A 82 2.03 5.45 -9.92
C LEU A 82 2.25 6.54 -10.99
N VAL A 83 1.50 7.64 -10.88
CA VAL A 83 1.58 8.76 -11.84
C VAL A 83 2.94 9.42 -11.83
N ALA A 84 3.54 9.64 -10.65
CA ALA A 84 4.89 10.19 -10.53
C ALA A 84 5.92 9.31 -11.26
N GLY A 85 5.87 8.00 -11.07
CA GLY A 85 6.78 7.07 -11.75
C GLY A 85 6.58 7.02 -13.26
N LEU A 86 5.33 7.08 -13.75
CA LEU A 86 5.05 7.17 -15.19
C LEU A 86 5.49 8.52 -15.79
N ALA A 87 5.40 9.60 -15.01
CA ALA A 87 5.87 10.94 -15.39
C ALA A 87 7.40 11.05 -15.41
N GLY A 88 8.14 10.00 -15.06
CA GLY A 88 9.60 9.93 -15.16
C GLY A 88 10.34 10.15 -13.84
N LEU A 89 9.65 10.34 -12.71
CA LEU A 89 10.34 10.43 -11.42
C LEU A 89 10.90 9.03 -11.03
N PRO A 90 12.13 8.93 -10.52
CA PRO A 90 12.80 7.66 -10.21
C PRO A 90 12.29 7.02 -8.91
N VAL A 91 10.97 6.76 -8.83
CA VAL A 91 10.28 6.29 -7.62
C VAL A 91 9.96 4.79 -7.65
N PHE A 92 9.98 4.16 -8.81
CA PHE A 92 9.86 2.71 -8.92
C PHE A 92 11.17 2.04 -8.45
N ALA A 93 11.08 0.74 -8.18
CA ALA A 93 12.21 -0.04 -7.71
C ALA A 93 13.42 0.06 -8.67
N GLY A 94 14.62 0.06 -8.10
CA GLY A 94 15.87 0.31 -8.83
C GLY A 94 16.04 1.75 -9.31
N PHE A 95 15.46 2.72 -8.60
CA PHE A 95 15.41 4.15 -8.96
C PHE A 95 14.91 4.38 -10.40
N THR A 96 13.93 3.59 -10.83
CA THR A 96 13.36 3.70 -12.18
C THR A 96 12.12 4.57 -12.22
N GLY A 97 11.82 5.14 -13.39
CA GLY A 97 10.66 5.98 -13.63
C GLY A 97 10.57 6.32 -15.11
N THR A 98 9.52 5.87 -15.79
CA THR A 98 9.27 6.13 -17.21
C THR A 98 7.91 5.60 -17.62
N ILE A 99 7.31 6.18 -18.66
CA ILE A 99 6.11 5.63 -19.30
C ILE A 99 6.34 4.21 -19.83
N ALA A 100 7.58 3.86 -20.21
CA ALA A 100 7.94 2.50 -20.62
C ALA A 100 7.79 1.47 -19.49
N ALA A 101 7.58 1.89 -18.24
CA ALA A 101 7.28 0.96 -17.15
C ALA A 101 6.03 0.12 -17.43
N ILE A 102 5.08 0.61 -18.24
CA ILE A 102 3.89 -0.17 -18.64
C ILE A 102 4.26 -1.47 -19.38
N THR A 103 5.41 -1.55 -20.04
CA THR A 103 5.83 -2.79 -20.72
C THR A 103 6.56 -3.75 -19.78
N LYS A 104 6.76 -3.38 -18.50
CA LYS A 104 7.40 -4.26 -17.51
C LYS A 104 6.38 -5.25 -16.94
N PRO A 105 6.75 -6.55 -16.76
CA PRO A 105 5.84 -7.54 -16.19
C PRO A 105 5.37 -7.19 -14.76
N SER A 106 6.17 -6.44 -14.00
CA SER A 106 5.87 -6.03 -12.62
C SER A 106 4.86 -4.87 -12.50
N PHE A 107 4.55 -4.17 -13.59
CA PHE A 107 3.75 -2.95 -13.52
C PHE A 107 2.31 -3.17 -13.02
N GLY A 108 1.70 -4.31 -13.36
CA GLY A 108 0.36 -4.66 -12.89
C GLY A 108 0.24 -4.76 -11.36
N PHE A 109 1.33 -5.06 -10.65
CA PHE A 109 1.33 -5.06 -9.19
C PHE A 109 1.20 -3.64 -8.62
N ILE A 110 1.79 -2.64 -9.29
CA ILE A 110 1.69 -1.23 -8.91
C ILE A 110 0.24 -0.73 -9.06
N ILE A 111 -0.47 -1.18 -10.10
CA ILE A 111 -1.91 -0.93 -10.24
C ILE A 111 -2.67 -1.53 -9.05
N GLY A 112 -2.37 -2.79 -8.72
CA GLY A 112 -2.97 -3.48 -7.58
C GLY A 112 -2.66 -2.85 -6.22
N PHE A 113 -1.54 -2.14 -6.07
CA PHE A 113 -1.19 -1.41 -4.85
C PHE A 113 -2.20 -0.32 -4.49
N VAL A 114 -2.84 0.32 -5.47
CA VAL A 114 -3.90 1.31 -5.23
C VAL A 114 -5.06 0.68 -4.46
N PHE A 115 -5.52 -0.49 -4.91
CA PHE A 115 -6.62 -1.22 -4.29
C PHE A 115 -6.20 -1.85 -2.95
N ALA A 116 -4.97 -2.34 -2.85
CA ALA A 116 -4.43 -2.86 -1.60
C ALA A 116 -4.39 -1.78 -0.50
N ALA A 117 -3.91 -0.59 -0.82
CA ALA A 117 -3.90 0.54 0.13
C ALA A 117 -5.32 0.96 0.53
N PHE A 118 -6.27 0.96 -0.41
CA PHE A 118 -7.67 1.20 -0.11
C PHE A 118 -8.21 0.19 0.91
N VAL A 119 -8.00 -1.11 0.68
CA VAL A 119 -8.52 -2.17 1.55
C VAL A 119 -7.83 -2.18 2.91
N ALA A 120 -6.51 -1.97 2.97
CA ALA A 120 -5.80 -1.81 4.23
C ALA A 120 -6.36 -0.65 5.07
N GLY A 121 -6.60 0.51 4.43
CA GLY A 121 -7.24 1.66 5.07
C GLY A 121 -8.69 1.41 5.49
N TRP A 122 -9.44 0.62 4.71
CA TRP A 122 -10.82 0.24 5.03
C TRP A 122 -10.91 -0.64 6.29
N PHE A 123 -9.92 -1.52 6.51
CA PHE A 123 -9.77 -2.29 7.76
C PHE A 123 -9.37 -1.38 8.93
N ALA A 124 -8.45 -0.43 8.72
CA ALA A 124 -8.06 0.54 9.75
C ALA A 124 -9.24 1.43 10.20
N GLU A 125 -10.12 1.82 9.29
CA GLU A 125 -11.35 2.58 9.59
C GLU A 125 -12.40 1.77 10.37
N ARG A 126 -12.20 0.46 10.49
CA ARG A 126 -12.95 -0.46 11.35
C ARG A 126 -12.21 -0.77 12.65
N ALA A 127 -11.06 -0.13 12.88
CA ALA A 127 -10.16 -0.31 14.02
C ALA A 127 -9.55 -1.71 14.16
N TRP A 128 -9.46 -2.46 13.06
CA TRP A 128 -8.74 -3.74 13.07
C TRP A 128 -7.26 -3.55 13.38
N ASP A 129 -6.71 -2.44 12.90
CA ASP A 129 -5.34 -1.95 13.08
C ASP A 129 -4.96 -1.58 14.53
N ARG A 130 -5.87 -1.72 15.49
CA ARG A 130 -5.62 -1.55 16.94
C ARG A 130 -5.38 -2.87 17.66
N ARG A 131 -5.66 -4.00 17.01
CA ARG A 131 -5.53 -5.35 17.58
C ARG A 131 -4.61 -6.18 16.67
N PRO A 132 -3.43 -6.62 17.12
CA PRO A 132 -2.43 -7.24 16.25
C PRO A 132 -2.96 -8.39 15.38
N VAL A 133 -3.80 -9.28 15.94
CA VAL A 133 -4.37 -10.41 15.19
C VAL A 133 -5.33 -9.94 14.09
N LEU A 134 -6.23 -8.99 14.37
CA LEU A 134 -7.13 -8.44 13.35
C LEU A 134 -6.36 -7.64 12.31
N ALA A 135 -5.37 -6.86 12.74
CA ALA A 135 -4.49 -6.12 11.85
C ALA A 135 -3.79 -7.08 10.89
N PHE A 136 -3.23 -8.18 11.38
CA PHE A 136 -2.60 -9.20 10.55
C PHE A 136 -3.54 -9.78 9.51
N VAL A 137 -4.75 -10.19 9.91
CA VAL A 137 -5.74 -10.75 8.98
C VAL A 137 -6.14 -9.74 7.91
N GLY A 138 -6.44 -8.50 8.29
CA GLY A 138 -6.85 -7.44 7.36
C GLY A 138 -5.72 -7.03 6.40
N PHE A 139 -4.49 -6.95 6.91
CA PHE A 139 -3.32 -6.58 6.13
C PHE A 139 -2.86 -7.70 5.21
N ALA A 140 -2.90 -8.96 5.66
CA ALA A 140 -2.66 -10.12 4.81
C ALA A 140 -3.68 -10.19 3.66
N ALA A 141 -4.97 -9.96 3.95
CA ALA A 141 -6.00 -9.88 2.92
C ALA A 141 -5.75 -8.75 1.91
N ALA A 142 -5.36 -7.56 2.38
CA ALA A 142 -4.98 -6.46 1.51
C ALA A 142 -3.75 -6.79 0.64
N SER A 143 -2.77 -7.54 1.18
CA SER A 143 -1.57 -7.96 0.47
C SER A 143 -1.81 -9.01 -0.61
N VAL A 144 -2.98 -9.67 -0.66
CA VAL A 144 -3.35 -10.57 -1.77
C VAL A 144 -3.78 -9.79 -3.01
N ILE A 145 -4.36 -8.61 -2.84
CA ILE A 145 -4.95 -7.80 -3.92
C ILE A 145 -3.96 -7.51 -5.05
N PRO A 146 -2.69 -7.14 -4.80
CA PRO A 146 -1.75 -6.87 -5.88
C PRO A 146 -1.55 -8.05 -6.84
N PHE A 147 -1.69 -9.29 -6.37
CA PHE A 147 -1.57 -10.47 -7.23
C PHE A 147 -2.75 -10.62 -8.19
N LEU A 148 -3.94 -10.14 -7.82
CA LEU A 148 -5.13 -10.19 -8.68
C LEU A 148 -4.98 -9.33 -9.94
N PHE A 149 -4.15 -8.30 -9.88
CA PHE A 149 -3.83 -7.43 -11.02
C PHE A 149 -2.47 -7.76 -11.62
N GLY A 150 -1.47 -7.99 -10.77
CA GLY A 150 -0.09 -8.24 -11.14
C GLY A 150 0.10 -9.53 -11.92
N VAL A 151 -0.48 -10.63 -11.48
CA VAL A 151 -0.28 -11.94 -12.13
C VAL A 151 -0.88 -11.97 -13.54
N PRO A 152 -2.14 -11.56 -13.79
CA PRO A 152 -2.68 -11.49 -15.15
C PRO A 152 -1.92 -10.52 -16.05
N TYR A 153 -1.52 -9.36 -15.51
CA TYR A 153 -0.71 -8.39 -16.26
C TYR A 153 0.66 -8.95 -16.66
N MET A 154 1.33 -9.59 -15.70
CA MET A 154 2.61 -10.24 -15.91
C MET A 154 2.50 -11.34 -16.98
N ALA A 155 1.44 -12.16 -16.94
CA ALA A 155 1.18 -13.17 -17.95
C ALA A 155 1.02 -12.55 -19.34
N PHE A 156 0.24 -11.48 -19.45
CA PHE A 156 0.05 -10.75 -20.70
C PHE A 156 1.37 -10.20 -21.25
N ILE A 157 2.18 -9.53 -20.42
CA ILE A 157 3.47 -8.98 -20.86
C ILE A 157 4.43 -10.11 -21.28
N LEU A 158 4.57 -11.15 -20.46
CA LEU A 158 5.53 -12.23 -20.76
C LEU A 158 5.15 -13.01 -22.01
N ASN A 159 3.86 -13.30 -22.22
CA ASN A 159 3.43 -14.14 -23.33
C ASN A 159 3.12 -13.35 -24.59
N THR A 160 2.36 -12.26 -24.47
CA THR A 160 1.88 -11.50 -25.64
C THR A 160 2.88 -10.46 -26.11
N VAL A 161 3.58 -9.77 -25.19
CA VAL A 161 4.53 -8.71 -25.55
C VAL A 161 5.93 -9.27 -25.78
N LEU A 162 6.36 -10.22 -24.94
CA LEU A 162 7.72 -10.79 -24.98
C LEU A 162 7.80 -12.18 -25.63
N GLY A 163 6.67 -12.78 -26.02
CA GLY A 163 6.62 -14.04 -26.78
C GLY A 163 7.13 -15.28 -26.02
N LYS A 164 7.12 -15.29 -24.68
CA LYS A 164 7.71 -16.37 -23.88
C LYS A 164 6.92 -17.67 -23.86
N GLY A 165 5.62 -17.64 -24.18
CA GLY A 165 4.77 -18.84 -24.24
C GLY A 165 4.67 -19.63 -22.93
N LEU A 166 4.75 -18.95 -21.78
CA LEU A 166 4.72 -19.58 -20.46
C LEU A 166 3.31 -20.05 -20.09
N GLY A 167 3.22 -21.28 -19.58
CA GLY A 167 1.98 -21.83 -19.00
C GLY A 167 1.63 -21.19 -17.65
N ILE A 168 0.40 -21.43 -17.19
CA ILE A 168 -0.14 -20.84 -15.95
C ILE A 168 0.69 -21.21 -14.71
N GLU A 169 1.23 -22.43 -14.66
CA GLU A 169 2.07 -22.89 -13.56
C GLU A 169 3.35 -22.05 -13.44
N ALA A 170 4.05 -21.82 -14.55
CA ALA A 170 5.26 -21.00 -14.59
C ALA A 170 4.97 -19.53 -14.22
N ILE A 171 3.82 -19.00 -14.67
CA ILE A 171 3.36 -17.65 -14.30
C ILE A 171 3.08 -17.56 -12.79
N LEU A 172 2.39 -18.52 -12.19
CA LEU A 172 2.12 -18.51 -10.76
C LEU A 172 3.39 -18.72 -9.94
N ALA A 173 4.27 -19.61 -10.37
CA ALA A 173 5.56 -19.87 -9.75
C ALA A 173 6.45 -18.62 -9.74
N ALA A 174 6.41 -17.80 -10.80
CA ALA A 174 7.17 -16.55 -10.86
C ALA A 174 6.46 -15.37 -10.15
N GLY A 175 5.13 -15.30 -10.24
CA GLY A 175 4.34 -14.14 -9.83
C GLY A 175 3.83 -14.20 -8.40
N VAL A 176 3.82 -15.37 -7.75
CA VAL A 176 3.24 -15.57 -6.40
C VAL A 176 4.26 -16.17 -5.44
N THR A 177 4.86 -17.32 -5.79
CA THR A 177 5.68 -18.11 -4.86
C THR A 177 6.81 -17.32 -4.16
N PRO A 178 7.60 -16.48 -4.84
CA PRO A 178 8.70 -15.72 -4.20
C PRO A 178 8.20 -14.72 -3.16
N PHE A 179 6.93 -14.34 -3.23
CA PHE A 179 6.34 -13.28 -2.43
C PHE A 179 5.55 -13.80 -1.23
N ILE A 180 5.29 -15.11 -1.10
CA ILE A 180 4.48 -15.67 -0.02
C ILE A 180 5.13 -15.40 1.34
N LEU A 181 6.36 -15.90 1.54
CA LEU A 181 7.07 -15.75 2.81
C LEU A 181 7.29 -14.27 3.14
N GLY A 182 7.79 -13.51 2.17
CA GLY A 182 8.01 -12.08 2.32
C GLY A 182 6.72 -11.30 2.60
N GLY A 183 5.59 -11.71 2.02
CA GLY A 183 4.28 -11.12 2.22
C GLY A 183 3.74 -11.38 3.63
N ILE A 184 3.84 -12.61 4.12
CA ILE A 184 3.46 -12.96 5.50
C ILE A 184 4.28 -12.16 6.51
N VAL A 185 5.61 -12.12 6.33
CA VAL A 185 6.50 -11.36 7.20
C VAL A 185 6.14 -9.87 7.18
N LYS A 186 5.92 -9.28 6.00
CA LYS A 186 5.54 -7.86 5.87
C LYS A 186 4.17 -7.56 6.48
N ALA A 187 3.18 -8.43 6.30
CA ALA A 187 1.87 -8.29 6.93
C ALA A 187 1.98 -8.35 8.46
N ALA A 188 2.80 -9.26 8.99
CA ALA A 188 3.10 -9.33 10.42
C ALA A 188 3.79 -8.06 10.93
N LEU A 189 4.79 -7.55 10.21
CA LEU A 189 5.47 -6.30 10.55
C LEU A 189 4.48 -5.12 10.58
N ALA A 190 3.64 -4.96 9.56
CA ALA A 190 2.59 -3.93 9.55
C ALA A 190 1.61 -4.10 10.73
N ALA A 191 1.23 -5.34 11.04
CA ALA A 191 0.34 -5.69 12.14
C ALA A 191 0.96 -5.52 13.54
N LEU A 192 2.27 -5.30 13.63
CA LEU A 192 2.94 -4.85 14.85
C LEU A 192 3.09 -3.34 14.87
N LEU A 193 3.55 -2.75 13.77
CA LEU A 193 3.84 -1.32 13.65
C LEU A 193 2.59 -0.45 13.88
N ILE A 194 1.47 -0.77 13.23
CA ILE A 194 0.27 0.08 13.33
C ILE A 194 -0.39 0.02 14.72
N PRO A 195 -0.62 -1.16 15.33
CA PRO A 195 -1.12 -1.19 16.72
C PRO A 195 -0.14 -0.56 17.71
N ALA A 196 1.17 -0.70 17.51
CA ALA A 196 2.18 -0.06 18.35
C ALA A 196 2.12 1.47 18.26
N ALA A 197 1.96 2.03 17.06
CA ALA A 197 1.76 3.47 16.87
C ALA A 197 0.51 3.95 17.65
N TRP A 198 -0.60 3.22 17.56
CA TRP A 198 -1.79 3.50 18.36
C TRP A 198 -1.58 3.36 19.87
N ALA A 199 -0.76 2.41 20.32
CA ALA A 199 -0.41 2.27 21.73
C ALA A 199 0.42 3.46 22.23
N GLY A 200 1.36 3.94 21.42
CA GLY A 200 2.14 5.15 21.69
C GLY A 200 1.27 6.39 21.84
N VAL A 201 0.30 6.58 20.94
CA VAL A 201 -0.69 7.68 21.03
C VAL A 201 -1.44 7.64 22.36
N ARG A 202 -2.00 6.47 22.72
CA ARG A 202 -2.72 6.31 24.01
C ARG A 202 -1.83 6.55 25.23
N ALA A 203 -0.56 6.19 25.16
CA ALA A 203 0.39 6.44 26.24
C ALA A 203 0.68 7.92 26.43
N LEU A 204 0.75 8.70 25.34
CA LEU A 204 0.93 10.15 25.39
C LEU A 204 -0.31 10.86 25.93
N GLU A 205 -1.51 10.47 25.49
CA GLU A 205 -2.78 11.04 26.00
C GLU A 205 -2.89 10.90 27.52
N ARG A 206 -2.60 9.69 28.05
CA ARG A 206 -2.59 9.42 29.50
C ARG A 206 -1.59 10.29 30.26
N ARG A 207 -0.44 10.62 29.68
CA ARG A 207 0.59 11.48 30.29
C ARG A 207 0.19 12.96 30.28
N SER A 208 -0.56 13.38 29.26
CA SER A 208 -1.03 14.76 29.13
C SER A 208 -2.30 15.07 29.94
N GLY A 209 -2.81 14.10 30.72
CA GLY A 209 -4.00 14.29 31.57
C GLY A 209 -5.30 14.51 30.77
N ARG A 210 -5.33 14.10 29.51
CA ARG A 210 -6.52 14.11 28.64
C ARG A 210 -7.14 12.72 28.54
#